data_AF-A0A0Q5U2D5-F1
#
_entry.id   AF-A0A0Q5U2D5-F1
#
_cell.length_a   1.000
_cell.length_b   1.000
_cell.length_c   1.000
_cell.angle_alpha   90.00
_cell.angle_beta   90.00
_cell.angle_gamma   90.00
#
_symmetry.space_group_name_H-M   'P 1'
#
loop_
_entity.id
_entity.type
_entity.pdbx_description
1 polymer ?
#
loop_
_entity_poly.entity_id
_entity_poly.type
_entity_poly.pdbx_seq_one_letter_code
_entity_poly.pdbx_strand_id
1 'polypeptide(L)'
;MKKIFFGLIMILFALACNNKSNNTQTPKDSVANAINTSNADSTIVMPVPVAQPLDTSQTSSAATEEKEINYSDSINFEKFHTDISKSHIAPAPIDWSSYPGARDFKTRITESYKTTEVSFAGHYVLSTFGCGASCIMGFMVDVRDGKIYDLPLGEENSCLFAEDAVLCKSSSRLFVSGVCKENHDDKQVYYKAYLWNEDKKEFAPIKADEFLNQK
;
A
#
# COMPACT_ATOMS: atom_id res chain seq x y z
N MET A 1 -15.00 -52.00 12.83
CA MET A 1 -14.09 -52.71 13.78
C MET A 1 -12.76 -52.99 13.10
N LYS A 2 -11.72 -52.21 13.39
CA LYS A 2 -10.31 -52.63 13.46
C LYS A 2 -9.52 -51.48 14.06
N LYS A 3 -9.19 -51.64 15.34
CA LYS A 3 -8.29 -50.79 16.12
C LYS A 3 -6.87 -51.26 15.80
N ILE A 4 -5.95 -50.37 15.44
CA ILE A 4 -4.52 -50.61 15.65
C ILE A 4 -3.93 -49.36 16.30
N PHE A 5 -3.42 -49.64 17.50
CA PHE A 5 -2.75 -48.79 18.45
C PHE A 5 -1.26 -48.79 18.08
N PHE A 6 -0.63 -47.63 17.94
CA PHE A 6 0.81 -47.52 18.17
C PHE A 6 1.11 -46.12 18.70
N GLY A 7 1.30 -46.05 20.01
CA GLY A 7 1.87 -44.89 20.69
C GLY A 7 3.37 -45.08 20.87
N LEU A 8 4.12 -43.99 20.69
CA LEU A 8 5.45 -43.75 21.25
C LEU A 8 5.64 -42.22 21.23
N ILE A 9 5.30 -41.49 22.29
CA ILE A 9 6.17 -41.08 23.42
C ILE A 9 7.43 -40.30 22.97
N MET A 10 7.37 -39.00 23.30
CA MET A 10 8.42 -38.07 23.75
C MET A 10 9.68 -37.89 22.91
N ILE A 11 9.95 -36.64 22.52
CA ILE A 11 11.05 -35.84 23.09
C ILE A 11 10.76 -34.35 22.92
N LEU A 12 10.74 -33.65 24.06
CA LEU A 12 10.74 -32.21 24.25
C LEU A 12 12.11 -31.63 23.85
N PHE A 13 12.13 -30.55 23.07
CA PHE A 13 13.19 -29.54 23.17
C PHE A 13 12.56 -28.15 23.03
N ALA A 14 12.22 -27.57 24.18
CA ALA A 14 12.02 -26.14 24.33
C ALA A 14 13.39 -25.49 24.53
N LEU A 15 13.81 -24.64 23.60
CA LEU A 15 14.86 -23.65 23.84
C LEU A 15 14.18 -22.29 23.98
N ALA A 16 13.75 -22.00 25.20
CA ALA A 16 13.34 -20.67 25.64
C ALA A 16 14.57 -19.98 26.25
N CYS A 17 15.04 -18.91 25.62
CA CYS A 17 15.92 -17.93 26.25
C CYS A 17 15.07 -16.71 26.60
N ASN A 18 14.67 -16.60 27.87
CA ASN A 18 14.09 -15.38 28.43
C ASN A 18 15.08 -14.85 29.48
N ASN A 19 15.81 -13.79 29.16
CA ASN A 19 16.63 -13.08 30.14
C ASN A 19 15.80 -11.94 30.71
N LYS A 20 15.26 -12.15 31.91
CA LYS A 20 14.59 -11.13 32.71
C LYS A 20 15.46 -10.87 33.94
N SER A 21 16.16 -9.74 33.97
CA SER A 21 16.76 -9.22 35.19
C SER A 21 15.71 -8.37 35.93
N ASN A 22 15.49 -8.70 37.20
CA ASN A 22 14.64 -8.00 38.15
C ASN A 22 15.44 -6.93 38.90
N ASN A 23 14.89 -5.72 39.08
CA ASN A 23 14.69 -5.02 40.38
C ASN A 23 14.14 -3.60 40.09
N THR A 24 12.89 -3.27 40.39
CA THR A 24 12.32 -2.79 41.68
C THR A 24 12.49 -1.28 41.93
N GLN A 25 11.32 -0.61 41.83
CA GLN A 25 10.79 0.53 42.61
C GLN A 25 11.51 1.91 42.62
N THR A 26 10.85 2.87 41.95
CA THR A 26 10.41 4.25 42.34
C THR A 26 10.57 4.71 43.81
N PRO A 27 10.39 6.03 44.16
CA PRO A 27 10.35 7.30 43.39
C PRO A 27 11.06 8.51 44.08
N LYS A 28 10.91 9.71 43.45
CA LYS A 28 10.80 11.07 44.01
C LYS A 28 12.03 12.00 44.08
N ASP A 29 11.74 13.24 43.63
CA ASP A 29 12.30 14.54 43.98
C ASP A 29 13.77 14.78 43.57
N SER A 30 14.28 15.97 43.24
CA SER A 30 13.83 17.33 42.96
C SER A 30 15.15 18.11 42.76
N VAL A 31 15.12 19.18 41.95
CA VAL A 31 16.03 20.36 42.06
C VAL A 31 17.52 20.19 41.67
N ALA A 32 17.82 20.76 40.50
CA ALA A 32 18.84 21.79 40.18
C ALA A 32 20.36 21.59 40.43
N ASN A 33 21.07 22.09 39.41
CA ASN A 33 22.33 22.84 39.40
C ASN A 33 23.68 22.11 39.30
N ALA A 34 24.28 22.34 38.12
CA ALA A 34 25.57 22.98 37.90
C ALA A 34 26.89 22.20 38.13
N ILE A 35 27.52 21.88 36.99
CA ILE A 35 28.89 22.26 36.57
C ILE A 35 30.12 21.69 37.33
N ASN A 36 30.92 20.96 36.51
CA ASN A 36 32.38 20.83 36.44
C ASN A 36 33.17 19.67 37.08
N THR A 37 33.68 18.85 36.15
CA THR A 37 35.09 18.42 35.99
C THR A 37 35.63 17.30 36.88
N SER A 38 35.85 16.12 36.27
CA SER A 38 37.21 15.59 36.03
C SER A 38 37.21 14.24 35.29
N ASN A 39 37.98 14.24 34.20
CA ASN A 39 38.91 13.22 33.71
C ASN A 39 38.47 11.76 33.53
N ALA A 40 38.43 11.35 32.26
CA ALA A 40 39.36 10.40 31.62
C ALA A 40 38.59 9.39 30.75
N ASP A 41 38.74 9.48 29.43
CA ASP A 41 39.36 8.39 28.65
C ASP A 41 39.66 8.85 27.21
N SER A 42 40.78 8.39 26.69
CA SER A 42 41.31 8.71 25.37
C SER A 42 40.63 7.87 24.29
N THR A 43 40.14 8.49 23.21
CA THR A 43 40.21 7.83 21.89
C THR A 43 40.29 8.84 20.75
N ILE A 44 41.51 8.96 20.23
CA ILE A 44 41.96 9.32 18.88
C ILE A 44 40.90 9.85 17.90
N VAL A 45 40.98 11.15 17.61
CA VAL A 45 40.35 11.81 16.46
C VAL A 45 41.36 11.82 15.30
N MET A 46 41.02 11.17 14.18
CA MET A 46 41.69 11.41 12.91
C MET A 46 40.93 12.53 12.16
N PRO A 47 41.58 13.63 11.76
CA PRO A 47 40.93 14.68 10.98
C PRO A 47 40.77 14.24 9.53
N VAL A 48 39.53 14.16 9.04
CA VAL A 48 39.22 14.02 7.62
C VAL A 48 39.36 15.39 6.94
N PRO A 49 40.03 15.51 5.77
CA PRO A 49 40.26 16.81 5.14
C PRO A 49 38.97 17.40 4.56
N VAL A 50 38.83 18.71 4.76
CA VAL A 50 37.83 19.58 4.13
C VAL A 50 37.99 19.54 2.61
N ALA A 51 36.98 19.09 1.89
CA ALA A 51 36.82 19.34 0.46
C ALA A 51 35.85 20.52 0.26
N GLN A 52 36.30 21.50 -0.53
CA GLN A 52 35.61 22.75 -0.83
C GLN A 52 34.37 22.53 -1.74
N PRO A 53 33.38 23.45 -1.74
CA PRO A 53 32.26 23.38 -2.67
C PRO A 53 32.71 23.89 -4.05
N LEU A 54 32.65 23.02 -5.07
CA LEU A 54 32.83 23.42 -6.46
C LEU A 54 31.46 23.71 -7.07
N ASP A 55 31.22 24.99 -7.31
CA ASP A 55 30.12 25.53 -8.09
C ASP A 55 30.37 25.30 -9.60
N THR A 56 29.29 25.35 -10.38
CA THR A 56 29.24 25.34 -11.86
C THR A 56 29.32 23.97 -12.55
N SER A 57 28.19 23.51 -13.08
CA SER A 57 27.97 23.46 -14.54
C SER A 57 26.57 22.96 -14.88
N GLN A 58 25.75 23.86 -15.43
CA GLN A 58 24.61 23.50 -16.27
C GLN A 58 25.11 22.61 -17.41
N THR A 59 24.74 21.33 -17.38
CA THR A 59 24.80 20.48 -18.56
C THR A 59 23.42 20.46 -19.17
N SER A 60 23.20 21.38 -20.10
CA SER A 60 22.14 21.31 -21.10
C SER A 60 22.42 20.12 -22.02
N SER A 61 22.02 18.91 -21.62
CA SER A 61 21.81 17.83 -22.57
C SER A 61 20.41 17.99 -23.14
N ALA A 62 20.32 18.08 -24.46
CA ALA A 62 19.07 18.16 -25.21
C ALA A 62 18.07 17.10 -24.73
N ALA A 63 17.09 17.55 -23.94
CA ALA A 63 15.93 16.75 -23.61
C ALA A 63 15.13 16.61 -24.89
N THR A 64 15.13 15.40 -25.45
CA THR A 64 14.00 15.01 -26.30
C THR A 64 12.79 15.09 -25.36
N GLU A 65 11.83 15.95 -25.67
CA GLU A 65 10.56 16.00 -24.94
C GLU A 65 9.87 14.64 -25.10
N GLU A 66 10.14 13.73 -24.17
CA GLU A 66 9.37 12.52 -24.00
C GLU A 66 7.98 12.97 -23.57
N LYS A 67 7.05 12.97 -24.52
CA LYS A 67 5.65 13.31 -24.28
C LYS A 67 5.12 12.39 -23.17
N GLU A 68 4.87 12.95 -21.99
CA GLU A 68 4.31 12.26 -20.85
C GLU A 68 2.99 11.60 -21.27
N ILE A 69 2.96 10.26 -21.30
CA ILE A 69 1.79 9.50 -21.72
C ILE A 69 0.85 9.40 -20.53
N ASN A 70 -0.32 10.00 -20.62
CA ASN A 70 -1.39 9.75 -19.65
C ASN A 70 -2.15 8.48 -20.05
N TYR A 71 -1.87 7.36 -19.39
CA TYR A 71 -2.50 6.08 -19.72
C TYR A 71 -4.01 6.07 -19.47
N SER A 72 -4.53 6.91 -18.56
CA SER A 72 -5.96 7.01 -18.28
C SER A 72 -6.77 7.45 -19.51
N ASP A 73 -6.20 8.25 -20.40
CA ASP A 73 -6.88 8.73 -21.61
C ASP A 73 -7.11 7.61 -22.64
N SER A 74 -6.30 6.56 -22.59
CA SER A 74 -6.44 5.38 -23.44
C SER A 74 -7.52 4.40 -22.96
N ILE A 75 -8.04 4.58 -21.75
CA ILE A 75 -8.95 3.64 -21.08
C ILE A 75 -10.41 4.11 -21.22
N ASN A 76 -11.27 3.22 -21.71
CA ASN A 76 -12.71 3.45 -21.84
C ASN A 76 -13.44 3.12 -20.53
N PHE A 77 -13.32 3.98 -19.53
CA PHE A 77 -14.05 3.84 -18.27
C PHE A 77 -15.58 3.90 -18.43
N GLU A 78 -16.07 4.64 -19.44
CA GLU A 78 -17.50 4.86 -19.68
C GLU A 78 -18.20 3.59 -20.18
N LYS A 79 -17.49 2.69 -20.88
CA LYS A 79 -18.01 1.38 -21.24
C LYS A 79 -18.49 0.57 -20.02
N PHE A 80 -17.92 0.83 -18.84
CA PHE A 80 -18.25 0.17 -17.58
C PHE A 80 -18.91 1.13 -16.59
N HIS A 81 -19.67 2.08 -17.11
CA HIS A 81 -20.37 3.09 -16.32
C HIS A 81 -21.25 2.48 -15.23
N THR A 82 -21.33 3.18 -14.11
CA THR A 82 -22.28 2.97 -13.03
C THR A 82 -22.66 4.31 -12.41
N ASP A 83 -23.90 4.41 -11.95
CA ASP A 83 -24.38 5.59 -11.28
C ASP A 83 -23.59 5.84 -10.00
N ILE A 84 -23.23 7.10 -9.76
CA ILE A 84 -22.60 7.51 -8.50
C ILE A 84 -23.70 7.70 -7.46
N SER A 85 -23.56 7.00 -6.34
CA SER A 85 -24.40 7.20 -5.16
C SER A 85 -24.29 8.65 -4.73
N LYS A 86 -25.37 9.41 -4.89
CA LYS A 86 -25.42 10.78 -4.42
C LYS A 86 -25.32 10.76 -2.89
N SER A 87 -24.19 11.26 -2.40
CA SER A 87 -23.88 11.49 -0.98
C SER A 87 -24.86 12.49 -0.36
N HIS A 88 -26.09 12.04 -0.09
CA HIS A 88 -27.06 12.79 0.72
C HIS A 88 -27.34 12.11 2.06
N ILE A 89 -26.74 10.95 2.30
CA ILE A 89 -26.77 10.20 3.55
C ILE A 89 -25.32 10.08 4.00
N ALA A 90 -25.04 10.39 5.27
CA ALA A 90 -23.72 10.16 5.85
C ALA A 90 -23.31 8.70 5.62
N PRO A 91 -22.06 8.42 5.23
CA PRO A 91 -21.61 7.07 4.93
C PRO A 91 -21.78 6.16 6.16
N ALA A 92 -22.10 4.89 5.93
CA ALA A 92 -22.25 3.91 6.99
C ALA A 92 -20.94 3.77 7.80
N PRO A 93 -20.99 3.50 9.12
CA PRO A 93 -19.80 3.19 9.90
C PRO A 93 -19.07 1.98 9.31
N ILE A 94 -17.74 2.02 9.27
CA ILE A 94 -16.93 0.89 8.77
C ILE A 94 -17.19 -0.36 9.61
N ASP A 95 -17.62 -1.44 8.95
CA ASP A 95 -17.81 -2.76 9.53
C ASP A 95 -16.49 -3.54 9.51
N TRP A 96 -15.70 -3.38 10.58
CA TRP A 96 -14.46 -4.12 10.77
C TRP A 96 -14.66 -5.64 10.92
N SER A 97 -15.88 -6.12 11.19
CA SER A 97 -16.14 -7.57 11.27
C SER A 97 -16.22 -8.24 9.90
N SER A 98 -16.58 -7.48 8.85
CA SER A 98 -16.67 -7.97 7.47
C SER A 98 -15.35 -8.48 6.91
N TYR A 99 -14.23 -7.87 7.31
CA TYR A 99 -12.89 -8.25 6.87
C TYR A 99 -11.87 -8.12 8.01
N PRO A 100 -11.62 -9.19 8.81
CA PRO A 100 -10.81 -9.06 10.00
C PRO A 100 -9.35 -8.65 9.77
N GLY A 101 -8.72 -9.07 8.67
CA GLY A 101 -7.33 -8.73 8.34
C GLY A 101 -7.10 -7.24 8.03
N ALA A 102 -8.14 -6.49 7.70
CA ALA A 102 -8.06 -5.05 7.42
C ALA A 102 -7.78 -4.23 8.68
N ARG A 103 -7.92 -4.82 9.88
CA ARG A 103 -7.61 -4.15 11.16
C ARG A 103 -6.14 -3.75 11.28
N ASP A 104 -5.24 -4.46 10.61
CA ASP A 104 -3.82 -4.10 10.60
C ASP A 104 -3.56 -2.76 9.89
N PHE A 105 -4.52 -2.32 9.05
CA PHE A 105 -4.48 -1.08 8.28
C PHE A 105 -5.54 -0.07 8.75
N LYS A 106 -6.07 -0.26 9.97
CA LYS A 106 -7.22 0.49 10.50
C LYS A 106 -7.10 2.00 10.34
N THR A 107 -5.95 2.58 10.69
CA THR A 107 -5.73 4.02 10.60
C THR A 107 -5.85 4.52 9.17
N ARG A 108 -5.14 3.87 8.22
CA ARG A 108 -5.12 4.26 6.81
C ARG A 108 -6.52 4.20 6.18
N ILE A 109 -7.23 3.09 6.42
CA ILE A 109 -8.59 2.91 5.92
C ILE A 109 -9.53 3.96 6.53
N THR A 110 -9.44 4.20 7.84
CA THR A 110 -10.29 5.19 8.53
C THR A 110 -10.04 6.62 8.03
N GLU A 111 -8.78 6.99 7.78
CA GLU A 111 -8.41 8.30 7.28
C GLU A 111 -8.95 8.50 5.87
N SER A 112 -8.69 7.57 4.94
CA SER A 112 -9.21 7.63 3.57
C SER A 112 -10.74 7.73 3.55
N TYR A 113 -11.43 6.91 4.37
CA TYR A 113 -12.90 6.88 4.42
C TYR A 113 -13.53 8.18 4.93
N LYS A 114 -12.81 8.96 5.74
CA LYS A 114 -13.30 10.24 6.28
C LYS A 114 -13.08 11.41 5.34
N THR A 115 -12.01 11.38 4.56
CA THR A 115 -11.53 12.54 3.78
C THR A 115 -11.83 12.43 2.29
N THR A 116 -12.16 11.23 1.80
CA THR A 116 -12.32 10.95 0.37
C THR A 116 -13.79 10.73 0.03
N GLU A 117 -14.22 11.32 -1.07
CA GLU A 117 -15.53 11.01 -1.67
C GLU A 117 -15.52 9.61 -2.30
N VAL A 118 -16.68 9.13 -2.75
CA VAL A 118 -16.76 7.90 -3.55
C VAL A 118 -15.81 8.00 -4.74
N SER A 119 -14.80 7.14 -4.76
CA SER A 119 -13.73 7.14 -5.75
C SER A 119 -13.81 5.98 -6.74
N PHE A 120 -14.68 4.99 -6.50
CA PHE A 120 -14.84 3.83 -7.38
C PHE A 120 -16.26 3.26 -7.41
N ALA A 121 -16.66 2.73 -8.57
CA ALA A 121 -17.85 1.91 -8.79
C ALA A 121 -19.15 2.42 -8.12
N GLY A 122 -19.30 3.73 -8.07
CA GLY A 122 -20.47 4.46 -7.59
C GLY A 122 -20.69 4.46 -6.08
N HIS A 123 -20.02 3.58 -5.32
CA HIS A 123 -20.32 3.36 -3.90
C HIS A 123 -19.08 3.19 -3.02
N TYR A 124 -17.88 3.15 -3.59
CA TYR A 124 -16.68 2.73 -2.88
C TYR A 124 -15.71 3.86 -2.64
N VAL A 125 -15.17 3.90 -1.43
CA VAL A 125 -14.02 4.73 -1.08
C VAL A 125 -12.79 3.84 -0.97
N LEU A 126 -11.77 4.15 -1.76
CA LEU A 126 -10.51 3.43 -1.77
C LEU A 126 -9.55 3.94 -0.69
N SER A 127 -8.74 3.03 -0.16
CA SER A 127 -7.58 3.32 0.67
C SER A 127 -6.40 2.51 0.13
N THR A 128 -5.45 3.18 -0.50
CA THR A 128 -4.26 2.56 -1.10
C THR A 128 -2.98 3.06 -0.44
N PHE A 129 -2.01 2.18 -0.27
CA PHE A 129 -0.74 2.48 0.40
C PHE A 129 0.34 1.49 -0.03
N GLY A 130 1.60 1.91 0.10
CA GLY A 130 2.75 1.06 -0.24
C GLY A 130 2.87 -0.16 0.68
N CYS A 131 3.21 -1.30 0.09
CA CYS A 131 3.49 -2.55 0.79
C CYS A 131 5.01 -2.86 0.91
N GLY A 132 5.87 -2.02 0.30
CA GLY A 132 7.33 -2.18 0.25
C GLY A 132 7.82 -2.51 -1.16
N ALA A 133 9.10 -2.33 -1.46
CA ALA A 133 9.70 -2.68 -2.78
C ALA A 133 8.87 -2.25 -4.02
N SER A 134 8.37 -1.01 -4.01
CA SER A 134 7.49 -0.46 -5.06
C SER A 134 6.12 -1.15 -5.24
N CYS A 135 5.75 -2.09 -4.38
CA CYS A 135 4.41 -2.66 -4.32
C CYS A 135 3.41 -1.70 -3.67
N ILE A 136 2.19 -1.67 -4.20
CA ILE A 136 1.02 -0.99 -3.64
C ILE A 136 0.00 -2.05 -3.25
N MET A 137 -0.69 -1.82 -2.13
CA MET A 137 -1.84 -2.61 -1.71
C MET A 137 -2.97 -1.65 -1.28
N GLY A 138 -4.16 -2.18 -1.07
CA GLY A 138 -5.25 -1.36 -0.58
C GLY A 138 -6.57 -2.10 -0.44
N PHE A 139 -7.52 -1.38 0.13
CA PHE A 139 -8.87 -1.84 0.38
C PHE A 139 -9.86 -0.83 -0.18
N MET A 140 -11.10 -1.27 -0.37
CA MET A 140 -12.23 -0.39 -0.60
C MET A 140 -13.34 -0.63 0.41
N VAL A 141 -14.01 0.43 0.81
CA VAL A 141 -15.14 0.39 1.75
C VAL A 141 -16.41 0.82 1.02
N ASP A 142 -17.44 -0.01 1.12
CA ASP A 142 -18.78 0.30 0.59
C ASP A 142 -19.48 1.32 1.50
N VAL A 143 -19.80 2.50 0.99
CA VAL A 143 -20.39 3.58 1.81
C VAL A 143 -21.80 3.28 2.29
N ARG A 144 -22.48 2.26 1.73
CA ARG A 144 -23.87 1.93 2.07
C ARG A 144 -23.98 1.07 3.33
N ASP A 145 -23.03 0.17 3.54
CA ASP A 145 -23.06 -0.79 4.65
C ASP A 145 -21.75 -0.90 5.44
N GLY A 146 -20.69 -0.20 5.01
CA GLY A 146 -19.40 -0.15 5.69
C GLY A 146 -18.53 -1.37 5.49
N LYS A 147 -18.93 -2.33 4.65
CA LYS A 147 -18.14 -3.55 4.40
C LYS A 147 -16.86 -3.25 3.65
N ILE A 148 -15.82 -4.02 3.97
CA ILE A 148 -14.48 -3.88 3.42
C ILE A 148 -14.20 -5.00 2.42
N TYR A 149 -13.59 -4.64 1.30
CA TYR A 149 -13.18 -5.56 0.24
C TYR A 149 -11.73 -5.30 -0.16
N ASP A 150 -11.01 -6.35 -0.56
CA ASP A 150 -9.66 -6.22 -1.13
C ASP A 150 -9.71 -5.58 -2.50
N LEU A 151 -8.74 -4.72 -2.79
CA LEU A 151 -8.42 -4.34 -4.16
C LEU A 151 -7.50 -5.39 -4.78
N PRO A 152 -7.56 -5.62 -6.11
CA PRO A 152 -6.64 -6.52 -6.80
C PRO A 152 -5.28 -5.84 -6.97
N LEU A 153 -4.63 -5.61 -5.84
CA LEU A 153 -3.30 -5.02 -5.65
C LEU A 153 -2.44 -6.03 -4.89
N GLY A 154 -1.24 -5.67 -4.46
CA GLY A 154 -0.32 -6.58 -3.79
C GLY A 154 0.72 -7.18 -4.74
N GLU A 155 1.44 -8.18 -4.27
CA GLU A 155 2.63 -8.72 -4.95
C GLU A 155 2.30 -9.28 -6.33
N GLU A 156 1.21 -10.05 -6.46
CA GLU A 156 0.80 -10.67 -7.72
C GLU A 156 0.37 -9.63 -8.79
N ASN A 157 -0.06 -8.46 -8.33
CA ASN A 157 -0.53 -7.35 -9.16
C ASN A 157 0.52 -6.24 -9.34
N SER A 158 1.65 -6.34 -8.65
CA SER A 158 2.77 -5.41 -8.80
C SER A 158 3.53 -5.67 -10.10
N CYS A 159 4.19 -4.64 -10.59
CA CYS A 159 5.03 -4.69 -11.79
C CYS A 159 6.41 -4.12 -11.45
N LEU A 160 7.46 -4.81 -11.90
CA LEU A 160 8.84 -4.34 -11.70
C LEU A 160 9.08 -3.02 -12.42
N PHE A 161 8.50 -2.88 -13.62
CA PHE A 161 8.52 -1.68 -14.45
C PHE A 161 7.08 -1.16 -14.61
N ALA A 162 6.55 -0.59 -13.53
CA ALA A 162 5.23 0.03 -13.53
C ALA A 162 5.31 1.45 -14.11
N GLU A 163 4.47 1.73 -15.09
CA GLU A 163 4.29 3.06 -15.68
C GLU A 163 3.20 3.85 -14.96
N ASP A 164 2.17 3.14 -14.48
CA ASP A 164 1.05 3.72 -13.74
C ASP A 164 0.36 2.63 -12.92
N ALA A 165 -0.42 2.99 -11.90
CA ALA A 165 -1.12 2.05 -11.04
C ALA A 165 -2.36 2.69 -10.41
N VAL A 166 -3.31 1.83 -9.99
CA VAL A 166 -4.55 2.26 -9.32
C VAL A 166 -5.37 3.25 -10.17
N LEU A 167 -5.61 2.90 -11.45
CA LEU A 167 -6.43 3.71 -12.33
C LEU A 167 -7.89 3.27 -12.25
N CYS A 168 -8.75 4.20 -11.82
CA CYS A 168 -10.19 3.98 -11.71
C CYS A 168 -10.95 5.30 -11.76
N LYS A 169 -12.27 5.23 -11.89
CA LYS A 169 -13.18 6.38 -11.78
C LYS A 169 -14.33 6.06 -10.85
N SER A 170 -14.84 7.09 -10.18
CA SER A 170 -16.01 6.97 -9.31
C SER A 170 -17.25 6.46 -10.03
N SER A 171 -17.42 6.77 -11.31
CA SER A 171 -18.54 6.31 -12.13
C SER A 171 -18.25 5.02 -12.92
N SER A 172 -17.18 4.27 -12.62
CA SER A 172 -16.81 3.09 -13.40
C SER A 172 -16.53 1.89 -12.50
N ARG A 173 -16.93 0.70 -12.97
CA ARG A 173 -16.61 -0.59 -12.33
C ARG A 173 -15.26 -1.17 -12.77
N LEU A 174 -14.56 -0.51 -13.69
CA LEU A 174 -13.24 -0.92 -14.16
C LEU A 174 -12.16 -0.43 -13.20
N PHE A 175 -11.32 -1.35 -12.75
CA PHE A 175 -10.15 -1.08 -11.93
C PHE A 175 -8.90 -1.61 -12.62
N VAL A 176 -7.93 -0.75 -12.91
CA VAL A 176 -6.65 -1.13 -13.48
C VAL A 176 -5.61 -1.07 -12.37
N SER A 177 -5.11 -2.23 -11.99
CA SER A 177 -4.14 -2.36 -10.90
C SER A 177 -2.76 -1.84 -11.30
N GLY A 178 -2.38 -2.05 -12.56
CA GLY A 178 -1.10 -1.59 -13.10
C GLY A 178 -1.05 -1.51 -14.61
N VAL A 179 -0.29 -0.54 -15.09
CA VAL A 179 0.20 -0.41 -16.46
C VAL A 179 1.69 -0.76 -16.43
N CYS A 180 2.09 -1.77 -17.19
CA CYS A 180 3.35 -2.47 -16.94
C CYS A 180 4.14 -2.68 -18.22
N LYS A 181 5.46 -2.57 -18.11
CA LYS A 181 6.40 -3.01 -19.14
C LYS A 181 7.02 -4.34 -18.76
N GLU A 182 7.41 -5.12 -19.75
CA GLU A 182 8.18 -6.36 -19.52
C GLU A 182 9.62 -6.02 -19.10
N ASN A 183 10.22 -5.02 -19.75
CA ASN A 183 11.53 -4.45 -19.43
C ASN A 183 11.48 -2.92 -19.36
N HIS A 184 12.45 -2.32 -18.66
CA HIS A 184 12.55 -0.86 -18.51
C HIS A 184 12.47 -0.08 -19.85
N ASP A 185 13.13 -0.59 -20.89
CA ASP A 185 13.27 0.10 -22.18
C ASP A 185 12.15 -0.25 -23.19
N ASP A 186 11.20 -1.11 -22.81
CA ASP A 186 10.11 -1.48 -23.69
C ASP A 186 9.15 -0.30 -23.91
N LYS A 187 8.76 -0.07 -25.17
CA LYS A 187 7.77 0.96 -25.51
C LYS A 187 6.32 0.46 -25.39
N GLN A 188 6.14 -0.86 -25.37
CA GLN A 188 4.83 -1.48 -25.27
C GLN A 188 4.53 -1.78 -23.81
N VAL A 189 3.29 -1.49 -23.41
CA VAL A 189 2.76 -1.82 -22.10
C VAL A 189 1.72 -2.92 -22.21
N TYR A 190 1.59 -3.70 -21.14
CA TYR A 190 0.45 -4.53 -20.87
C TYR A 190 -0.27 -4.04 -19.61
N TYR A 191 -1.51 -4.47 -19.43
CA TYR A 191 -2.36 -4.00 -18.35
C TYR A 191 -2.77 -5.17 -17.46
N LYS A 192 -2.72 -4.96 -16.15
CA LYS A 192 -3.41 -5.80 -15.17
C LYS A 192 -4.69 -5.08 -14.78
N ALA A 193 -5.84 -5.63 -15.18
CA ALA A 193 -7.14 -4.96 -15.03
C ALA A 193 -8.25 -5.92 -14.65
N TYR A 194 -9.22 -5.39 -13.92
CA TYR A 194 -10.30 -6.13 -13.29
C TYR A 194 -11.61 -5.36 -13.39
N LEU A 195 -12.70 -6.08 -13.59
CA LEU A 195 -14.06 -5.57 -13.56
C LEU A 195 -14.71 -5.97 -12.24
N TRP A 196 -15.22 -4.98 -11.50
CA TRP A 196 -15.98 -5.22 -10.28
C TRP A 196 -17.38 -5.76 -10.58
N ASN A 197 -17.67 -6.94 -10.01
CA ASN A 197 -19.00 -7.52 -10.01
C ASN A 197 -19.72 -7.12 -8.72
N GLU A 198 -20.67 -6.21 -8.85
CA GLU A 198 -21.41 -5.64 -7.73
C GLU A 198 -22.28 -6.66 -7.00
N ASP A 199 -22.90 -7.60 -7.73
CA ASP A 199 -23.79 -8.61 -7.16
C ASP A 199 -23.01 -9.67 -6.37
N LYS A 200 -21.84 -10.06 -6.88
CA LYS A 200 -20.96 -11.05 -6.26
C LYS A 200 -19.99 -10.47 -5.24
N LYS A 201 -19.76 -9.16 -5.29
CA LYS A 201 -18.73 -8.45 -4.53
C LYS A 201 -17.33 -9.02 -4.77
N GLU A 202 -17.01 -9.25 -6.03
CA GLU A 202 -15.75 -9.86 -6.47
C GLU A 202 -15.18 -9.17 -7.73
N PHE A 203 -13.85 -9.16 -7.86
CA PHE A 203 -13.16 -8.73 -9.06
C PHE A 203 -12.97 -9.89 -10.04
N ALA A 204 -13.29 -9.65 -11.32
CA ALA A 204 -12.99 -10.58 -12.41
C ALA A 204 -11.95 -9.96 -13.36
N PRO A 205 -10.92 -10.70 -13.81
CA PRO A 205 -9.94 -10.17 -14.75
C PRO A 205 -10.59 -9.82 -16.10
N ILE A 206 -10.11 -8.77 -16.74
CA ILE A 206 -10.59 -8.31 -18.06
C ILE A 206 -9.41 -8.00 -18.99
N LYS A 207 -9.53 -8.33 -20.27
CA LYS A 207 -8.44 -8.13 -21.25
C LYS A 207 -8.40 -6.70 -21.77
N ALA A 208 -7.20 -6.26 -22.17
CA ALA A 208 -6.94 -4.89 -22.62
C ALA A 208 -7.80 -4.46 -23.82
N ASP A 209 -8.01 -5.35 -24.79
CA ASP A 209 -8.85 -5.10 -25.97
C ASP A 209 -10.33 -4.86 -25.63
N GLU A 210 -10.77 -5.28 -24.44
CA GLU A 210 -12.15 -5.08 -23.99
C GLU A 210 -12.38 -3.71 -23.37
N PHE A 211 -11.35 -3.01 -22.87
CA PHE A 211 -11.52 -1.73 -22.17
C PHE A 211 -10.72 -0.58 -22.75
N LEU A 212 -9.74 -0.81 -23.62
CA LEU A 212 -9.03 0.28 -24.27
C LEU A 212 -9.91 0.94 -25.33
N ASN A 213 -9.76 2.26 -25.49
CA ASN A 213 -10.37 2.99 -26.59
C ASN A 213 -9.87 2.38 -27.91
N GLN A 214 -10.80 1.98 -28.78
CA GLN A 214 -10.44 1.51 -30.12
C GLN A 214 -9.79 2.66 -30.87
N LYS A 215 -8.60 2.40 -31.42
CA LYS A 215 -7.87 3.35 -32.27
C LYS A 215 -8.56 3.51 -33.61
#